data_AF-B6YWM8-F1
#
_entry.id   AF-B6YWM8-F1
#
_cell.length_a   1.000
_cell.length_b   1.000
_cell.length_c   1.000
_cell.angle_alpha   90.00
_cell.angle_beta   90.00
_cell.angle_gamma   90.00
#
_symmetry.space_group_name_H-M   'P 1'
#
loop_
_entity.id
_entity.type
_entity.pdbx_description
1 polymer ?
#
loop_
_entity_poly.entity_id
_entity_poly.type
_entity_poly.pdbx_seq_one_letter_code
_entity_poly.pdbx_strand_id
1 'polypeptide(L)'
;MKRLTLATYLLFLNGFLLLYYAYSFGSVVYLVFGLLSMALAYGLTQESRTAIKIALIYAAIEFFFALLFLIAGNIWSVVDAAVSFFILHDILGYIQEVAGEESEKVEKEKV
;
A
#
# COMPACT_ATOMS: atom_id res chain seq x y z
N MET A 1 11.41 -9.13 11.94
CA MET A 1 10.57 -9.22 10.73
C MET A 1 9.11 -8.91 11.05
N LYS A 2 8.77 -7.62 11.22
CA LYS A 2 7.37 -7.19 11.09
C LYS A 2 6.92 -7.49 9.66
N ARG A 3 5.93 -8.35 9.51
CA ARG A 3 5.32 -8.61 8.21
C ARG A 3 4.54 -7.36 7.78
N LEU A 4 4.51 -7.08 6.48
CA LEU A 4 3.70 -6.05 5.80
C LEU A 4 2.19 -6.33 5.91
N THR A 5 1.71 -6.83 7.05
CA THR A 5 0.38 -7.39 7.24
C THR A 5 -0.68 -6.33 7.12
N LEU A 6 -0.48 -5.15 7.70
CA LEU A 6 -1.46 -4.08 7.66
C LEU A 6 -1.61 -3.57 6.22
N ALA A 7 -0.51 -3.30 5.54
CA ALA A 7 -0.52 -2.90 4.14
C ALA A 7 -1.19 -3.97 3.24
N THR A 8 -0.88 -5.24 3.47
CA THR A 8 -1.49 -6.36 2.74
C THR A 8 -3.00 -6.40 2.94
N TYR A 9 -3.48 -6.35 4.18
CA TYR A 9 -4.92 -6.40 4.47
C TYR A 9 -5.66 -5.20 3.91
N LEU A 10 -5.09 -4.00 4.04
CA LEU A 10 -5.71 -2.78 3.54
C LEU A 10 -5.75 -2.76 2.00
N LEU A 11 -4.69 -3.17 1.31
CA LEU A 11 -4.68 -3.30 -0.14
C LEU A 11 -5.66 -4.36 -0.64
N PHE A 12 -5.74 -5.50 0.06
CA PHE A 12 -6.70 -6.55 -0.29
C PHE A 12 -8.14 -6.07 -0.11
N LEU A 13 -8.44 -5.41 1.01
CA LEU A 13 -9.77 -4.83 1.27
C LEU A 13 -10.12 -3.75 0.23
N ASN A 14 -9.19 -2.85 -0.07
CA ASN A 14 -9.36 -1.83 -1.09
C ASN A 14 -9.63 -2.47 -2.47
N GLY A 15 -8.82 -3.46 -2.86
CA GLY A 15 -9.01 -4.20 -4.10
C GLY A 15 -10.37 -4.91 -4.18
N PHE A 16 -10.81 -5.50 -3.08
CA PHE A 16 -12.13 -6.14 -3.00
C PHE A 16 -13.27 -5.13 -3.20
N LEU A 17 -13.20 -3.97 -2.54
CA LEU A 17 -14.19 -2.90 -2.68
C LEU A 17 -14.20 -2.32 -4.10
N LEU A 18 -13.04 -2.11 -4.70
CA LEU A 18 -12.92 -1.66 -6.09
C LEU A 18 -13.51 -2.67 -7.07
N LEU A 19 -13.30 -3.97 -6.87
CA LEU A 19 -13.95 -5.01 -7.69
C LEU A 19 -15.47 -5.01 -7.53
N TYR A 20 -15.97 -4.78 -6.31
CA TYR A 20 -17.40 -4.62 -6.07
C TYR A 20 -17.98 -3.40 -6.83
N TYR A 21 -17.28 -2.27 -6.80
CA TYR A 21 -17.67 -1.08 -7.56
C TYR A 21 -17.56 -1.30 -9.08
N ALA A 22 -16.56 -2.04 -9.54
CA ALA A 22 -16.42 -2.42 -10.94
C ALA A 22 -17.64 -3.22 -11.42
N TYR A 23 -18.09 -4.19 -10.62
CA TYR A 23 -19.29 -4.97 -10.90
C TYR A 23 -20.55 -4.10 -10.86
N SER A 24 -20.70 -3.26 -9.83
CA SER A 24 -21.92 -2.48 -9.60
C SER A 24 -22.11 -1.34 -10.60
N PHE A 25 -21.02 -0.69 -11.02
CA PHE A 25 -21.05 0.45 -11.95
C PHE A 25 -20.58 0.11 -13.36
N GLY A 26 -20.18 -1.14 -13.63
CA GLY A 26 -19.69 -1.58 -14.94
C GLY A 26 -18.40 -0.89 -15.41
N SER A 27 -17.59 -0.36 -14.48
CA SER A 27 -16.43 0.47 -14.80
C SER A 27 -15.14 -0.34 -14.91
N VAL A 28 -14.53 -0.28 -16.10
CA VAL A 28 -13.21 -0.90 -16.36
C VAL A 28 -12.11 -0.28 -15.48
N VAL A 29 -12.24 1.01 -15.13
CA VAL A 29 -11.26 1.69 -14.29
C VAL A 29 -11.19 1.03 -12.92
N TYR A 30 -12.34 0.84 -12.25
CA TYR A 30 -12.39 0.18 -10.95
C TYR A 30 -11.92 -1.28 -11.03
N LEU A 31 -12.16 -1.97 -12.15
CA LEU A 31 -11.66 -3.33 -12.34
C LEU A 31 -10.12 -3.36 -12.38
N VAL A 32 -9.51 -2.49 -13.16
CA VAL A 32 -8.04 -2.44 -13.30
C VAL A 32 -7.39 -2.11 -11.96
N PHE A 33 -7.88 -1.08 -11.27
CA PHE A 33 -7.33 -0.70 -9.96
C PHE A 33 -7.61 -1.75 -8.88
N GLY A 34 -8.77 -2.41 -8.92
CA GLY A 34 -9.08 -3.50 -8.00
C GLY A 34 -8.15 -4.70 -8.16
N LEU A 35 -7.89 -5.11 -9.41
CA LEU A 35 -6.92 -6.17 -9.70
C LEU A 35 -5.48 -5.76 -9.34
N LEU A 36 -5.11 -4.50 -9.57
CA LEU A 36 -3.81 -3.98 -9.18
C LEU A 36 -3.62 -4.04 -7.66
N SER A 37 -4.58 -3.56 -6.87
CA SER A 37 -4.54 -3.61 -5.40
C SER A 37 -4.42 -5.05 -4.88
N MET A 38 -5.16 -6.00 -5.49
CA MET A 38 -5.04 -7.43 -5.17
C MET A 38 -3.65 -8.00 -5.52
N ALA A 39 -3.10 -7.64 -6.69
CA ALA A 39 -1.78 -8.08 -7.11
C ALA A 39 -0.67 -7.51 -6.21
N LEU A 40 -0.79 -6.25 -5.77
CA LEU A 40 0.12 -5.64 -4.82
C LEU A 40 0.04 -6.30 -3.45
N ALA A 41 -1.17 -6.55 -2.94
CA ALA A 41 -1.36 -7.29 -1.68
C ALA A 41 -0.67 -8.66 -1.74
N TYR A 42 -0.89 -9.42 -2.82
CA TYR A 42 -0.21 -10.70 -3.01
C TYR A 42 1.31 -10.53 -3.09
N GLY A 43 1.81 -9.53 -3.83
CA GLY A 43 3.24 -9.24 -3.91
C GLY A 43 3.89 -8.87 -2.57
N LEU A 44 3.16 -8.19 -1.68
CA LEU A 44 3.61 -7.89 -0.31
C LEU A 44 3.70 -9.14 0.56
N THR A 45 2.77 -10.11 0.42
CA THR A 45 2.86 -11.38 1.16
C THR A 45 4.09 -12.20 0.81
N GLN A 46 4.60 -12.04 -0.42
CA GLN A 46 5.82 -12.69 -0.90
C GLN A 46 7.07 -11.84 -0.66
N GLU A 47 6.95 -10.73 0.07
CA GLU A 47 8.05 -9.79 0.37
C GLU A 47 8.84 -9.34 -0.87
N SER A 48 8.16 -9.25 -2.01
CA SER A 48 8.79 -8.89 -3.28
C SER A 48 9.24 -7.43 -3.25
N ARG A 49 10.55 -7.18 -3.37
CA ARG A 49 11.12 -5.80 -3.40
C ARG A 49 10.44 -4.91 -4.44
N THR A 50 10.08 -5.47 -5.60
CA THR A 50 9.39 -4.73 -6.65
C THR A 50 7.96 -4.39 -6.25
N ALA A 51 7.21 -5.35 -5.69
CA ALA A 51 5.84 -5.11 -5.23
C ALA A 51 5.79 -4.09 -4.10
N ILE A 52 6.75 -4.15 -3.16
CA ILE A 52 6.89 -3.18 -2.07
C ILE A 52 7.10 -1.77 -2.60
N LYS A 53 7.99 -1.58 -3.58
CA LYS A 53 8.24 -0.28 -4.21
C LYS A 53 7.00 0.25 -4.93
N ILE A 54 6.33 -0.59 -5.71
CA ILE A 54 5.13 -0.18 -6.44
C ILE A 54 4.00 0.14 -5.47
N ALA A 55 3.80 -0.65 -4.42
CA ALA A 55 2.80 -0.40 -3.39
C ALA A 55 3.06 0.91 -2.64
N LEU A 56 4.32 1.24 -2.35
CA LEU A 56 4.70 2.52 -1.75
C LEU A 56 4.31 3.70 -2.64
N ILE A 57 4.66 3.64 -3.93
CA ILE A 57 4.32 4.68 -4.91
C ILE A 57 2.80 4.81 -5.06
N TYR A 58 2.12 3.67 -5.19
CA TYR A 58 0.67 3.60 -5.32
C TYR A 58 -0.04 4.26 -4.12
N ALA A 59 0.33 3.87 -2.90
CA ALA A 59 -0.25 4.43 -1.68
C ALA A 59 0.09 5.92 -1.50
N ALA A 60 1.28 6.36 -1.94
CA ALA A 60 1.66 7.77 -1.89
C ALA A 60 0.80 8.62 -2.83
N ILE A 61 0.51 8.11 -4.03
CA ILE A 61 -0.37 8.78 -4.99
C ILE A 61 -1.81 8.83 -4.45
N GLU A 62 -2.34 7.70 -3.94
CA GLU A 62 -3.67 7.67 -3.32
C GLU A 62 -3.77 8.65 -2.15
N PHE A 63 -2.79 8.66 -1.26
CA PHE A 63 -2.75 9.57 -0.11
C PHE A 63 -2.75 11.03 -0.55
N PHE A 64 -1.91 11.37 -1.53
CA PHE A 64 -1.83 12.72 -2.07
C PHE A 64 -3.18 13.19 -2.65
N PHE A 65 -3.84 12.36 -3.46
CA PHE A 65 -5.15 12.70 -4.01
C PHE A 65 -6.24 12.77 -2.94
N ALA A 66 -6.23 11.86 -1.96
CA ALA A 66 -7.17 11.90 -0.84
C ALA A 66 -7.06 13.20 -0.05
N LEU A 67 -5.84 13.69 0.19
CA LEU A 67 -5.61 14.99 0.80
C LEU A 67 -6.12 16.15 -0.07
N LEU A 68 -5.86 16.13 -1.38
CA LEU A 68 -6.39 17.15 -2.30
C LEU A 68 -7.92 17.20 -2.27
N PHE A 69 -8.59 16.03 -2.26
CA PHE A 69 -10.04 15.95 -2.16
C PHE A 69 -10.57 16.41 -0.80
N LEU A 70 -9.85 16.11 0.28
CA LEU A 70 -10.19 16.59 1.62
C LEU A 70 -10.12 18.13 1.67
N ILE A 71 -9.06 18.72 1.11
CA ILE A 71 -8.91 20.18 0.97
C ILE A 71 -10.01 20.77 0.09
N ALA A 72 -10.45 20.05 -0.95
CA ALA A 72 -11.57 20.44 -1.79
C ALA A 72 -12.95 20.26 -1.12
N GLY A 73 -13.00 19.84 0.14
CA GLY A 73 -14.23 19.75 0.94
C GLY A 73 -14.90 18.37 0.94
N ASN A 74 -14.30 17.34 0.32
CA ASN A 74 -14.82 15.98 0.39
C ASN A 74 -14.40 15.31 1.70
N ILE A 75 -15.27 15.38 2.72
CA ILE A 75 -14.97 14.83 4.04
C ILE A 75 -14.83 13.29 4.04
N TRP A 76 -15.45 12.60 3.07
CA TRP A 76 -15.35 11.14 2.97
C TRP A 76 -13.95 10.69 2.56
N SER A 77 -13.19 11.55 1.88
CA SER A 77 -11.79 11.29 1.52
C SER A 77 -10.86 11.17 2.73
N VAL A 78 -11.33 11.48 3.95
CA VAL A 78 -10.58 11.19 5.18
C VAL A 78 -10.35 9.68 5.35
N VAL A 79 -11.30 8.85 4.89
CA VAL A 79 -11.17 7.38 4.95
C VAL A 79 -10.05 6.93 4.00
N ASP A 80 -10.05 7.42 2.77
CA ASP A 80 -9.01 7.10 1.78
C ASP A 80 -7.63 7.58 2.25
N ALA A 81 -7.56 8.77 2.84
CA ALA A 81 -6.33 9.33 3.40
C ALA A 81 -5.82 8.47 4.58
N ALA A 82 -6.70 8.03 5.47
CA ALA A 82 -6.30 7.16 6.58
C ALA A 82 -5.81 5.79 6.10
N VAL A 83 -6.51 5.16 5.17
CA VAL A 83 -6.13 3.84 4.61
C VAL A 83 -4.76 3.93 3.94
N SER A 84 -4.57 4.88 3.04
CA SER A 84 -3.31 5.07 2.31
C SER A 84 -2.16 5.48 3.25
N PHE A 85 -2.43 6.32 4.26
CA PHE A 85 -1.45 6.64 5.30
C PHE A 85 -0.98 5.40 6.06
N PHE A 86 -1.89 4.52 6.49
CA PHE A 86 -1.52 3.31 7.22
C PHE A 86 -0.74 2.32 6.36
N ILE A 87 -1.07 2.20 5.06
CA ILE A 87 -0.28 1.42 4.10
C ILE A 87 1.14 1.99 4.01
N LEU A 88 1.28 3.31 3.82
CA LEU A 88 2.59 3.98 3.76
C LEU A 88 3.40 3.76 5.03
N HIS A 89 2.78 3.96 6.20
CA HIS A 89 3.42 3.80 7.49
C HIS A 89 3.95 2.37 7.69
N ASP A 90 3.16 1.36 7.34
CA ASP A 90 3.56 -0.05 7.45
C ASP A 90 4.73 -0.40 6.49
N ILE A 91 4.64 0.05 5.23
CA ILE A 91 5.70 -0.19 4.23
C ILE A 91 7.00 0.52 4.61
N LEU A 92 6.94 1.79 5.02
CA LEU A 92 8.14 2.54 5.41
C LEU A 92 8.80 1.94 6.65
N GLY A 93 8.00 1.50 7.63
CA GLY A 93 8.50 0.79 8.81
C GLY A 93 9.24 -0.50 8.44
N TYR A 94 8.67 -1.29 7.52
CA TYR A 94 9.32 -2.50 7.01
C TYR A 94 10.66 -2.20 6.31
N ILE A 95 10.70 -1.18 5.45
CA ILE A 95 11.92 -0.80 4.72
C ILE A 95 13.03 -0.37 5.69
N GLN A 96 12.69 0.40 6.73
CA GLN A 96 13.65 0.83 7.75
C GLN A 96 14.23 -0.34 8.54
N GLU A 97 13.40 -1.31 8.94
CA GLU A 97 13.83 -2.52 9.65
C GLU A 97 14.80 -3.35 8.80
N VAL A 98 14.44 -3.61 7.54
CA VAL A 98 15.28 -4.41 6.61
C VAL A 98 16.62 -3.71 6.32
N ALA A 99 16.61 -2.40 6.13
CA ALA A 99 17.84 -1.63 5.91
C ALA A 99 18.77 -1.60 7.14
N GLY A 100 18.19 -1.58 8.35
CA GLY A 100 18.93 -1.69 9.61
C GLY A 100 19.57 -3.07 9.77
N GLU A 101 18.82 -4.15 9.50
CA GLU A 101 19.33 -5.52 9.57
C GLU A 101 20.45 -5.80 8.55
N GLU A 102 20.37 -5.26 7.32
CA GLU A 102 21.44 -5.36 6.33
C GLU A 102 22.73 -4.65 6.81
N SER A 103 22.60 -3.51 7.49
CA SER A 103 23.74 -2.73 7.98
C SER A 103 24.47 -3.43 9.13
N GLU A 104 23.74 -4.00 10.09
CA GLU A 104 24.32 -4.74 11.22
C GLU A 104 25.03 -6.04 10.80
N LYS A 105 24.53 -6.72 9.75
CA LYS A 105 25.17 -7.92 9.21
C LYS A 105 26.52 -7.59 8.56
N VAL A 106 26.58 -6.50 7.80
CA VAL A 106 27.82 -6.04 7.15
C VAL A 106 28.88 -5.60 8.17
N GLU A 107 28.47 -5.10 9.34
CA GLU A 107 29.40 -4.73 10.41
C GLU A 107 29.97 -5.98 11.12
N LYS A 108 29.14 -6.99 11.39
CA LYS A 108 29.58 -8.25 12.03
C LYS A 108 30.47 -9.12 11.14
N GLU A 109 30.37 -9.01 9.81
CA GLU A 109 31.21 -9.75 8.87
C GLU A 109 32.60 -9.13 8.67
N LYS A 110 32.81 -7.89 9.16
CA LYS A 110 34.07 -7.14 9.07
C LYS A 110 34.92 -7.20 10.35
N VAL A 111 34.41 -7.77 11.43
CA VAL A 111 35.08 -7.95 12.74
C VAL A 111 35.53 -9.39 12.89
#